data_AF-X0T851-F1
#
_entry.id   AF-X0T851-F1
#
_cell.length_a   1.000
_cell.length_b   1.000
_cell.length_c   1.000
_cell.angle_alpha   90.00
_cell.angle_beta   90.00
_cell.angle_gamma   90.00
#
_symmetry.space_group_name_H-M   'P 1'
#
loop_
_entity.id
_entity.type
_entity.pdbx_description
1 polymer ?
#
loop_
_entity_poly.entity_id
_entity_poly.type
_entity_poly.pdbx_seq_one_letter_code
_entity_poly.pdbx_strand_id
1 'polypeptide(L)'
;MGNPGTHYANTRHNVGFQTLDRLAAALEVRFHRPWLARYLFAKKAVEDQSLCLVKPLTYMNRSGLVFPAILRRTGVALEGIVVVCDTLDLPPGVCRLRRK
;
A
#
# COMPACT_ATOMS: atom_id res chain seq x y z
N MET A 1 0.02 4.59 -0.05
CA MET A 1 -1.12 5.51 0.12
C MET A 1 -1.44 6.18 -1.20
N GLY A 2 -2.69 6.59 -1.37
CA GLY A 2 -3.21 7.19 -2.59
C GLY A 2 -4.74 7.20 -2.60
N ASN A 3 -5.31 7.86 -3.61
CA ASN A 3 -6.74 7.86 -3.91
C ASN A 3 -7.06 6.90 -5.07
N PRO A 4 -8.19 6.19 -5.03
CA PRO A 4 -8.68 5.36 -6.13
C PRO A 4 -9.25 6.22 -7.26
N GLY A 5 -9.20 5.71 -8.49
CA GLY A 5 -9.77 6.36 -9.69
C GLY A 5 -8.70 6.92 -10.63
N THR A 6 -9.01 6.93 -11.93
CA THR A 6 -8.08 7.33 -13.00
C THR A 6 -7.61 8.77 -12.87
N HIS A 7 -8.49 9.67 -12.41
CA HIS A 7 -8.16 11.08 -12.17
C HIS A 7 -7.00 11.30 -11.19
N TYR A 8 -6.77 10.37 -10.26
CA TYR A 8 -5.72 10.50 -9.25
C TYR A 8 -4.42 9.77 -9.62
N ALA A 9 -4.44 8.92 -10.67
CA ALA A 9 -3.37 7.97 -10.97
C ALA A 9 -1.97 8.61 -11.07
N ASN A 10 -1.89 9.80 -11.69
CA ASN A 10 -0.64 10.53 -11.94
C ASN A 10 -0.43 11.73 -11.01
N THR A 11 -1.13 11.77 -9.88
CA THR A 11 -0.94 12.83 -8.87
C THR A 11 0.18 12.46 -7.89
N ARG A 12 0.85 13.47 -7.31
CA ARG A 12 1.89 13.25 -6.28
C ARG A 12 1.38 12.40 -5.12
N HIS A 13 0.12 12.58 -4.75
CA HIS A 13 -0.56 11.84 -3.68
C HIS A 13 -0.67 10.33 -3.92
N ASN A 14 -0.56 9.90 -5.18
CA ASN A 14 -0.64 8.49 -5.56
C ASN A 14 0.72 7.80 -5.68
N VAL A 15 1.83 8.47 -5.31
CA VAL A 15 3.18 7.88 -5.38
C VAL A 15 3.27 6.56 -4.60
N GLY A 16 2.52 6.43 -3.50
CA GLY A 16 2.48 5.19 -2.74
C GLY A 16 1.79 4.04 -3.49
N PHE A 17 0.77 4.31 -4.31
CA PHE A 17 0.17 3.29 -5.18
C PHE A 17 1.10 2.95 -6.34
N GLN A 18 1.71 3.95 -6.98
CA GLN A 18 2.67 3.75 -8.07
C GLN A 18 3.87 2.90 -7.61
N THR A 19 4.36 3.15 -6.39
CA THR A 19 5.43 2.35 -5.77
C THR A 19 5.00 0.90 -5.60
N LEU A 20 3.79 0.67 -5.08
CA LEU A 20 3.24 -0.68 -4.92
C LEU A 20 2.98 -1.38 -6.25
N ASP A 21 2.60 -0.65 -7.30
CA ASP A 21 2.43 -1.20 -8.64
C ASP A 21 3.77 -1.67 -9.24
N ARG A 22 4.83 -0.86 -9.12
CA ARG A 22 6.19 -1.24 -9.52
C ARG A 22 6.71 -2.45 -8.73
N LEU A 23 6.48 -2.46 -7.42
CA LEU A 23 6.87 -3.57 -6.55
C LEU A 23 6.12 -4.86 -6.90
N ALA A 24 4.81 -4.77 -7.13
CA ALA A 24 4.01 -5.92 -7.54
C ALA A 24 4.48 -6.50 -8.88
N ALA A 25 4.82 -5.64 -9.85
CA ALA A 25 5.38 -6.06 -11.13
C ALA A 25 6.74 -6.76 -10.94
N ALA A 26 7.65 -6.20 -10.14
CA ALA A 26 8.94 -6.81 -9.85
C ALA A 26 8.85 -8.16 -9.12
N LEU A 27 7.81 -8.34 -8.29
CA LEU A 27 7.56 -9.59 -7.56
C LEU A 27 6.70 -10.59 -8.35
N GLU A 28 6.26 -10.22 -9.56
CA GLU A 28 5.37 -10.98 -10.44
C GLU A 28 4.05 -11.36 -9.75
N VAL A 29 3.49 -10.45 -8.96
CA VAL A 29 2.19 -10.64 -8.29
C VAL A 29 1.17 -9.66 -8.83
N ARG A 30 -0.09 -10.11 -8.86
CA ARG A 30 -1.22 -9.28 -9.30
C ARG A 30 -2.09 -8.90 -8.11
N PHE A 31 -2.50 -7.65 -8.10
CA PHE A 31 -3.52 -7.20 -7.16
C PHE A 31 -4.87 -7.81 -7.52
N HIS A 32 -5.56 -8.31 -6.51
CA HIS A 32 -6.97 -8.67 -6.58
C HIS A 32 -7.74 -7.90 -5.51
N ARG A 33 -9.07 -7.81 -5.67
CA ARG A 33 -9.95 -7.26 -4.64
C ARG A 33 -10.60 -8.43 -3.88
N PRO A 34 -10.32 -8.65 -2.59
CA PRO A 34 -11.07 -9.62 -1.81
C PRO A 34 -12.56 -9.26 -1.75
N TRP A 35 -13.43 -10.26 -1.57
CA TRP A 35 -14.87 -10.06 -1.54
C TRP A 35 -15.29 -9.02 -0.48
N LEU A 36 -16.11 -8.04 -0.90
CA LEU A 36 -16.51 -6.86 -0.12
C LEU A 36 -15.39 -5.98 0.46
N ALA A 37 -14.12 -6.27 0.16
CA ALA A 37 -13.02 -5.48 0.68
C ALA A 37 -13.00 -4.08 0.06
N ARG A 38 -12.60 -3.11 0.88
CA ARG A 38 -12.34 -1.73 0.46
C ARG A 38 -10.85 -1.51 0.20
N TYR A 39 -10.14 -2.54 -0.25
CA TYR A 39 -8.72 -2.50 -0.59
C TYR A 39 -8.39 -3.52 -1.67
N LEU A 40 -7.33 -3.28 -2.44
CA LEU A 40 -6.66 -4.27 -3.27
C LEU A 40 -5.57 -4.96 -2.45
N PHE A 41 -5.36 -6.24 -2.73
CA PHE A 41 -4.45 -7.12 -2.02
C PHE A 41 -3.61 -7.93 -3.00
N ALA A 42 -2.33 -8.09 -2.69
CA ALA A 42 -1.45 -9.08 -3.30
C ALA A 42 -0.56 -9.69 -2.22
N LYS A 43 -0.12 -10.94 -2.42
CA LYS A 43 0.74 -11.65 -1.48
C LYS A 43 1.83 -12.39 -2.25
N LYS A 44 3.06 -12.35 -1.75
CA LYS A 44 4.22 -13.10 -2.24
C LYS A 44 4.89 -13.80 -1.07
N ALA A 45 5.24 -15.07 -1.24
CA ALA A 45 6.16 -15.73 -0.32
C ALA A 45 7.59 -15.26 -0.64
N VAL A 46 8.30 -14.80 0.38
CA VAL A 46 9.68 -14.33 0.28
C VAL A 46 10.43 -15.02 1.42
N GLU A 47 11.32 -15.95 1.08
CA GLU A 47 12.03 -16.81 2.04
C GLU A 47 11.05 -17.52 3.00
N ASP A 48 11.23 -17.36 4.31
CA ASP A 48 10.39 -17.91 5.38
C ASP A 48 9.20 -16.99 5.74
N GLN A 49 9.04 -15.87 5.02
CA GLN A 49 8.03 -14.85 5.30
C GLN A 49 7.03 -14.66 4.16
N SER A 50 5.96 -13.93 4.49
CA SER A 50 4.93 -13.52 3.54
C SER A 50 4.89 -12.00 3.42
N LEU A 51 5.25 -11.48 2.25
CA LEU A 51 5.08 -10.08 1.93
C LEU A 51 3.66 -9.83 1.42
N CYS A 52 2.94 -8.93 2.08
CA CYS A 52 1.59 -8.52 1.69
C CYS A 52 1.62 -7.08 1.17
N LEU A 53 1.05 -6.85 -0.02
CA LEU A 53 0.87 -5.52 -0.60
C LEU A 53 -0.59 -5.12 -0.50
N VAL A 54 -0.84 -3.89 -0.04
CA VAL A 54 -2.21 -3.39 0.15
C VAL A 54 -2.39 -1.97 -0.39
N LYS A 55 -3.41 -1.78 -1.23
CA LYS A 55 -3.85 -0.46 -1.70
C LYS A 55 -5.28 -0.19 -1.21
N PRO A 56 -5.51 0.69 -0.23
CA PRO A 56 -6.85 1.09 0.17
C PRO A 56 -7.65 1.64 -1.02
N LEU A 57 -8.89 1.21 -1.20
CA LEU A 57 -9.84 1.75 -2.18
C LEU A 57 -10.78 2.76 -1.52
N THR A 58 -10.30 3.43 -0.49
CA THR A 58 -10.96 4.56 0.17
C THR A 58 -10.29 5.85 -0.29
N TYR A 59 -10.94 7.00 -0.07
CA TYR A 59 -10.21 8.27 -0.09
C TYR A 59 -9.10 8.26 0.97
N MET A 60 -8.03 9.01 0.71
CA MET A 60 -6.80 8.96 1.49
C MET A 60 -7.01 9.37 2.95
N ASN A 61 -7.90 10.34 3.21
CA ASN A 61 -8.30 10.73 4.56
C ASN A 61 -9.02 9.62 5.35
N ARG A 62 -9.43 8.53 4.69
CA ARG A 62 -10.16 7.39 5.28
C ARG A 62 -9.42 6.07 5.13
N SER A 63 -8.14 6.09 4.72
CA SER A 63 -7.35 4.86 4.55
C SER A 63 -7.15 4.08 5.85
N GLY A 64 -7.29 4.70 7.02
CA GLY A 64 -7.27 4.00 8.31
C GLY A 64 -8.36 2.92 8.45
N LEU A 65 -9.50 3.08 7.76
CA LEU A 65 -10.66 2.19 7.89
C LEU A 65 -10.40 0.75 7.42
N VAL A 66 -9.37 0.53 6.60
CA VAL A 66 -9.08 -0.82 6.08
C VAL A 66 -8.14 -1.62 6.99
N PHE A 67 -7.42 -0.97 7.91
CA PHE A 67 -6.41 -1.61 8.75
C PHE A 67 -6.95 -2.77 9.60
N PRO A 68 -8.10 -2.66 10.29
CA PRO A 68 -8.62 -3.77 11.10
C PRO A 68 -8.87 -5.03 10.26
N ALA A 69 -9.33 -4.89 9.02
CA ALA A 69 -9.56 -6.02 8.13
C ALA A 69 -8.24 -6.63 7.61
N ILE A 70 -7.23 -5.80 7.35
CA ILE A 70 -5.90 -6.25 6.91
C ILE A 70 -5.17 -6.98 8.03
N LEU A 71 -5.17 -6.42 9.25
CA LEU A 71 -4.53 -7.00 10.42
C LEU A 71 -5.13 -8.39 10.73
N ARG A 72 -6.46 -8.50 10.77
CA ARG A 72 -7.14 -9.80 10.96
C ARG A 72 -6.80 -10.83 9.87
N ARG A 73 -6.67 -10.39 8.61
CA ARG A 73 -6.37 -11.28 7.47
C ARG A 73 -4.92 -11.77 7.47
N THR A 74 -3.99 -10.92 7.89
CA THR A 74 -2.55 -11.16 7.73
C THR A 74 -1.88 -11.64 9.01
N GLY A 75 -2.44 -11.35 10.19
CA GLY A 75 -1.81 -11.62 11.48
C GLY A 75 -0.56 -10.79 11.76
N VAL A 76 -0.26 -9.78 10.92
CA VAL A 76 0.94 -8.95 11.02
C VAL A 76 0.80 -7.98 12.19
N ALA A 77 1.86 -7.88 13.01
CA ALA A 77 1.98 -6.87 14.06
C ALA A 77 2.25 -5.48 13.46
N LEU A 78 1.95 -4.40 14.19
CA LEU A 78 2.07 -3.03 13.66
C LEU A 78 3.50 -2.69 13.22
N GLU A 79 4.49 -3.27 13.89
CA GLU A 79 5.92 -3.13 13.61
C GLU A 79 6.31 -3.73 12.26
N GLY A 80 5.53 -4.69 11.75
CA GLY A 80 5.69 -5.30 10.44
C GLY A 80 5.06 -4.51 9.29
N ILE A 81 4.47 -3.34 9.57
CA ILE A 81 3.78 -2.53 8.56
C ILE A 81 4.68 -1.39 8.08
N VAL A 82 4.86 -1.31 6.77
CA VAL A 82 5.49 -0.17 6.10
C VAL A 82 4.43 0.58 5.29
N VAL A 83 4.33 1.89 5.52
CA VAL A 83 3.43 2.78 4.77
C VAL A 83 4.26 3.65 3.83
N VAL A 84 3.98 3.56 2.54
CA VAL A 84 4.56 4.45 1.52
C VAL A 84 3.58 5.57 1.21
N CYS A 85 3.99 6.82 1.40
CA CYS A 85 3.22 8.02 1.07
C CYS A 85 4.12 9.14 0.55
N ASP A 86 3.52 10.15 -0.07
CA ASP A 86 4.20 11.40 -0.39
C ASP A 86 4.47 12.23 0.87
N THR A 87 5.40 13.18 0.73
CA THR A 87 5.68 14.23 1.72
C THR A 87 6.10 15.50 0.99
N LEU A 88 5.70 16.65 1.51
CA LEU A 88 6.14 17.96 1.02
C LEU A 88 7.52 18.35 1.56
N ASP A 89 8.01 17.65 2.58
CA ASP A 89 9.24 17.99 3.31
C ASP A 89 10.52 17.50 2.62
N LEU A 90 10.38 16.71 1.55
CA LEU A 90 11.50 16.14 0.80
C LEU A 90 11.47 16.60 -0.66
N PRO A 91 12.65 16.91 -1.24
CA PRO A 91 12.73 17.20 -2.66
C PRO A 91 12.44 15.93 -3.49
N PRO A 92 11.99 16.07 -4.75
CA PRO A 92 11.78 14.94 -5.65
C PRO A 92 13.02 14.04 -5.77
N GLY A 93 12.81 12.72 -5.77
CA GLY A 93 13.88 11.73 -5.85
C GLY A 93 14.49 11.33 -4.51
N VAL A 94 14.12 12.01 -3.41
CA VAL A 94 14.59 11.64 -2.06
C VAL A 94 13.54 10.81 -1.34
N CYS A 95 13.96 9.64 -0.85
CA CYS A 95 13.16 8.78 0.01
C CYS A 95 13.75 8.77 1.42
N ARG A 96 12.88 8.75 2.44
CA ARG A 96 13.27 8.63 3.85
C ARG A 96 12.39 7.60 4.54
N LEU A 97 13.03 6.66 5.23
CA LEU A 97 12.33 5.74 6.14
C LEU A 97 12.26 6.36 7.54
N ARG A 98 11.09 6.33 8.17
CA ARG A 98 10.89 6.78 9.56
C ARG A 98 10.12 5.70 10.31
N ARG A 99 10.59 5.34 11.51
CA ARG A 99 9.82 4.54 12.47
C ARG A 99 8.93 5.48 13.28
N LYS A 100 7.69 5.07 13.53
CA LYS A 100 6.75 5.73 14.44
C LYS A 100 6.52 4.84 15.64
#